data_AF-A0A420CTM2-F1
#
_entry.id   AF-A0A420CTM2-F1
#
_cell.length_a   1.000
_cell.length_b   1.000
_cell.length_c   1.000
_cell.angle_alpha   90.00
_cell.angle_beta   90.00
_cell.angle_gamma   90.00
#
_symmetry.space_group_name_H-M   'P 1'
#
loop_
_entity.id
_entity.type
_entity.pdbx_description
1 polymer ?
#
loop_
_entity_poly.entity_id
_entity_poly.type
_entity_poly.pdbx_seq_one_letter_code
_entity_poly.pdbx_strand_id
1 'polypeptide(L)'
;MKKLYIFAISLISISSFAQQTISFEASEGYTAGNINGQQGWVTTNNGATPPVYLTSQLVSAEMASQGSNSFKITTDAAYGPQQSPVMGGFYTFTTPLTYNSFTQSFDVRLTQKSTSSSDFVFRTVNTVGTGGIVTYIDFSYDGSILIATAGSNNLVDTNQTWNANTWYRVKIVSTATGIQYYLNDALIYTGQPFSNNNINRMDFVHDNYGGSAYIDNIKINNEAALSTKDAVKNDVKLSIYPNPATDVIKITTPNKIKHVEAYDMSGKRVDVTLNGDQVNVRNLSAGAYLLNIETEGRNFTEKFIKK
;
A
#
# COMPACT_ATOMS: atom_id res chain seq x y z
N MET A 1 30.57 26.76 -40.17
CA MET A 1 30.09 25.38 -39.93
C MET A 1 29.24 25.39 -38.65
N LYS A 2 27.92 25.31 -38.76
CA LYS A 2 26.99 25.27 -37.61
C LYS A 2 27.01 23.85 -37.02
N LYS A 3 27.36 23.71 -35.74
CA LYS A 3 27.23 22.44 -35.03
C LYS A 3 25.80 22.33 -34.49
N LEU A 4 25.01 21.44 -35.07
CA LEU A 4 23.72 21.01 -34.51
C LEU A 4 24.02 20.07 -33.33
N TYR A 5 23.63 20.46 -32.12
CA TYR A 5 23.59 19.54 -30.98
C TYR A 5 22.19 18.92 -30.92
N ILE A 6 22.10 17.63 -31.20
CA ILE A 6 20.88 16.84 -31.06
C ILE A 6 20.67 16.61 -29.57
N PHE A 7 19.60 17.18 -29.02
CA PHE A 7 19.11 16.86 -27.68
C PHE A 7 18.53 15.44 -27.71
N ALA A 8 19.16 14.50 -27.01
CA ALA A 8 18.57 13.20 -26.73
C ALA A 8 17.49 13.39 -25.66
N ILE A 9 16.23 13.44 -26.10
CA ILE A 9 15.08 13.31 -25.19
C ILE A 9 15.04 11.83 -24.79
N SER A 10 15.53 11.52 -23.59
CA SER A 10 15.23 10.22 -22.97
C SER A 10 13.74 10.18 -22.69
N LEU A 11 12.98 9.48 -23.54
CA LEU A 11 11.63 9.05 -23.19
C LEU A 11 11.76 8.17 -21.94
N ILE A 12 11.43 8.73 -20.78
CA ILE A 12 11.04 7.91 -19.64
C ILE A 12 9.70 7.29 -20.05
N SER A 13 9.75 6.04 -20.49
CA SER A 13 8.56 5.23 -20.71
C SER A 13 7.89 5.01 -19.36
N ILE A 14 6.99 5.92 -18.98
CA ILE A 14 6.03 5.67 -17.91
C ILE A 14 5.12 4.60 -18.48
N SER A 15 5.29 3.35 -18.04
CA SER A 15 4.30 2.30 -18.28
C SER A 15 3.00 2.77 -17.62
N SER A 16 2.06 3.26 -18.43
CA SER A 16 0.71 3.58 -17.99
C SER A 16 0.01 2.26 -17.70
N PHE A 17 0.04 1.83 -16.44
CA PHE A 17 -0.82 0.74 -15.99
C PHE A 17 -2.28 1.19 -16.10
N ALA A 18 -3.19 0.27 -16.40
CA ALA A 18 -4.62 0.56 -16.31
C ALA A 18 -4.93 0.93 -14.85
N GLN A 19 -5.22 2.20 -14.64
CA GLN A 19 -5.65 2.76 -13.37
C GLN A 19 -7.13 2.47 -13.19
N GLN A 20 -7.50 1.95 -12.03
CA GLN A 20 -8.89 1.67 -11.71
C GLN A 20 -9.22 2.15 -10.29
N THR A 21 -10.40 2.75 -10.14
CA THR A 21 -11.04 3.01 -8.84
C THR A 21 -12.39 2.29 -8.81
N ILE A 22 -12.73 1.74 -7.64
CA ILE A 22 -14.04 1.15 -7.35
C ILE A 22 -14.51 1.78 -6.03
N SER A 23 -15.61 2.53 -6.09
CA SER A 23 -16.24 3.23 -4.96
C SER A 23 -17.67 2.76 -4.71
N PHE A 24 -18.14 1.75 -5.44
CA PHE A 24 -19.47 1.15 -5.27
C PHE A 24 -20.64 2.11 -5.54
N GLU A 25 -20.38 3.15 -6.33
CA GLU A 25 -21.36 4.19 -6.58
C GLU A 25 -22.27 3.89 -7.77
N ALA A 26 -23.47 4.47 -7.75
CA ALA A 26 -24.42 4.35 -8.86
C ALA A 26 -23.84 4.87 -10.19
N SER A 27 -22.96 5.87 -10.14
CA SER A 27 -22.23 6.38 -11.31
C SER A 27 -21.26 5.37 -11.92
N GLU A 28 -20.83 4.37 -11.14
CA GLU A 28 -20.00 3.24 -11.60
C GLU A 28 -20.87 2.03 -12.01
N GLY A 29 -22.20 2.16 -11.95
CA GLY A 29 -23.14 1.11 -12.32
C GLY A 29 -23.45 0.09 -11.22
N TYR A 30 -23.22 0.47 -9.95
CA TYR A 30 -23.65 -0.33 -8.80
C TYR A 30 -25.07 0.02 -8.37
N THR A 31 -25.78 -0.98 -7.85
CA THR A 31 -27.10 -0.84 -7.23
C THR A 31 -27.07 -1.40 -5.83
N ALA A 32 -27.69 -0.69 -4.88
CA ALA A 32 -27.80 -1.13 -3.49
C ALA A 32 -28.44 -2.53 -3.38
N GLY A 33 -27.91 -3.35 -2.47
CA GLY A 33 -28.31 -4.75 -2.31
C GLY A 33 -27.22 -5.72 -2.79
N ASN A 34 -27.60 -6.95 -3.12
CA ASN A 34 -26.66 -8.04 -3.42
C ASN A 34 -25.66 -7.67 -4.52
N ILE A 35 -24.35 -7.77 -4.22
CA ILE A 35 -23.28 -7.43 -5.15
C ILE A 35 -23.08 -8.49 -6.25
N ASN A 36 -23.55 -9.73 -6.05
CA ASN A 36 -23.31 -10.83 -6.98
C ASN A 36 -23.83 -10.50 -8.39
N GLY A 37 -22.94 -10.58 -9.38
CA GLY A 37 -23.22 -10.28 -10.79
C GLY A 37 -23.07 -8.80 -11.16
N GLN A 38 -22.80 -7.91 -10.20
CA GLN A 38 -22.59 -6.48 -10.49
C GLN A 38 -21.12 -6.20 -10.81
N GLN A 39 -20.86 -5.51 -11.93
CA GLN A 39 -19.54 -4.95 -12.27
C GLN A 39 -18.34 -5.91 -12.06
N GLY A 40 -18.48 -7.20 -12.42
CA GLY A 40 -17.39 -8.19 -12.29
C GLY A 40 -17.24 -8.84 -10.91
N TRP A 41 -18.14 -8.55 -9.98
CA TRP A 41 -18.20 -9.20 -8.67
C TRP A 41 -19.04 -10.48 -8.70
N VAL A 42 -18.57 -11.49 -7.99
CA VAL A 42 -19.33 -12.69 -7.61
C VAL A 42 -19.19 -12.93 -6.12
N THR A 43 -20.15 -13.60 -5.50
CA THR A 43 -20.07 -13.96 -4.08
C THR A 43 -19.73 -15.44 -3.91
N THR A 44 -19.52 -15.87 -2.66
CA THR A 44 -19.32 -17.30 -2.37
C THR A 44 -20.54 -18.09 -2.84
N ASN A 45 -20.31 -19.29 -3.38
CA ASN A 45 -21.39 -20.20 -3.76
C ASN A 45 -21.31 -21.51 -2.97
N ASN A 46 -22.42 -22.22 -2.93
CA ASN A 46 -22.57 -23.47 -2.18
C ASN A 46 -22.05 -24.72 -2.90
N GLY A 47 -21.41 -24.58 -4.08
CA GLY A 47 -20.93 -25.70 -4.88
C GLY A 47 -22.03 -26.58 -5.51
N ALA A 48 -23.31 -26.21 -5.38
CA ALA A 48 -24.40 -26.92 -6.03
C ALA A 48 -24.35 -26.73 -7.56
N THR A 49 -25.12 -27.56 -8.28
CA THR A 49 -25.28 -27.45 -9.72
C THR A 49 -26.77 -27.27 -10.03
N PRO A 50 -27.23 -26.07 -10.42
CA PRO A 50 -26.46 -24.83 -10.60
C PRO A 50 -26.00 -24.19 -9.27
N PRO A 51 -24.93 -23.38 -9.28
CA PRO A 51 -24.39 -22.76 -8.08
C PRO A 51 -25.38 -21.76 -7.49
N VAL A 52 -25.57 -21.83 -6.18
CA VAL A 52 -26.35 -20.84 -5.42
C VAL A 52 -25.37 -19.92 -4.69
N TYR A 53 -25.47 -18.63 -4.97
CA TYR A 53 -24.58 -17.58 -4.48
C TYR A 53 -25.13 -16.91 -3.22
N LEU A 54 -24.25 -16.49 -2.31
CA LEU A 54 -24.65 -15.71 -1.13
C LEU A 54 -25.33 -14.40 -1.57
N THR A 55 -26.41 -14.05 -0.87
CA THR A 55 -27.17 -12.82 -1.12
C THR A 55 -26.94 -11.75 -0.05
N SER A 56 -26.28 -12.13 1.03
CA SER A 56 -25.94 -11.31 2.20
C SER A 56 -24.79 -10.32 1.98
N GLN A 57 -24.06 -10.41 0.85
CA GLN A 57 -22.91 -9.56 0.55
C GLN A 57 -23.38 -8.40 -0.34
N LEU A 58 -23.25 -7.16 0.14
CA LEU A 58 -24.07 -6.05 -0.36
C LEU A 58 -23.25 -4.84 -0.79
N VAL A 59 -23.72 -4.15 -1.82
CA VAL A 59 -23.51 -2.70 -1.94
C VAL A 59 -24.42 -2.03 -0.90
N SER A 60 -23.84 -1.34 0.07
CA SER A 60 -24.54 -0.81 1.24
C SER A 60 -24.24 0.67 1.49
N ALA A 61 -25.26 1.42 1.87
CA ALA A 61 -25.15 2.82 2.32
C ALA A 61 -25.02 2.96 3.84
N GLU A 62 -24.83 1.85 4.58
CA GLU A 62 -24.72 1.88 6.04
C GLU A 62 -23.47 2.62 6.51
N MET A 63 -22.35 2.44 5.81
CA MET A 63 -21.07 3.09 6.06
C MET A 63 -20.37 3.31 4.73
N ALA A 64 -19.65 4.41 4.58
CA ALA A 64 -18.73 4.67 3.47
C ALA A 64 -17.52 5.45 3.98
N SER A 65 -16.34 5.23 3.39
CA SER A 65 -15.16 6.05 3.67
C SER A 65 -15.16 7.28 2.75
N GLN A 66 -15.69 7.15 1.54
CA GLN A 66 -15.95 8.22 0.58
C GLN A 66 -17.28 7.98 -0.13
N GLY A 67 -17.92 9.05 -0.61
CA GLY A 67 -19.20 8.90 -1.29
C GLY A 67 -20.33 8.46 -0.36
N SER A 68 -21.21 7.60 -0.88
CA SER A 68 -22.46 7.17 -0.24
C SER A 68 -22.55 5.67 -0.02
N ASN A 69 -21.80 4.85 -0.78
CA ASN A 69 -21.90 3.40 -0.72
C ASN A 69 -20.55 2.74 -0.44
N SER A 70 -20.59 1.53 0.10
CA SER A 70 -19.42 0.65 0.21
C SER A 70 -19.82 -0.81 0.00
N PHE A 71 -18.84 -1.68 -0.18
CA PHE A 71 -19.06 -3.11 -0.15
C PHE A 71 -19.08 -3.65 1.28
N LYS A 72 -20.21 -4.20 1.69
CA LYS A 72 -20.40 -4.88 2.97
C LYS A 72 -20.27 -6.39 2.79
N ILE A 73 -19.31 -6.99 3.49
CA ILE A 73 -19.30 -8.42 3.77
C ILE A 73 -19.80 -8.68 5.19
N THR A 74 -20.68 -9.66 5.35
CA THR A 74 -21.37 -9.95 6.61
C THR A 74 -21.76 -11.43 6.68
N THR A 75 -22.17 -11.87 7.86
CA THR A 75 -22.59 -13.26 8.06
C THR A 75 -23.79 -13.65 7.22
N ASP A 76 -23.80 -14.91 6.80
CA ASP A 76 -24.96 -15.51 6.16
C ASP A 76 -25.59 -16.53 7.10
N ALA A 77 -26.84 -16.29 7.49
CA ALA A 77 -27.56 -17.11 8.45
C ALA A 77 -27.84 -18.54 7.96
N ALA A 78 -27.72 -18.81 6.65
CA ALA A 78 -27.87 -20.15 6.11
C ALA A 78 -26.65 -21.05 6.42
N TYR A 79 -25.54 -20.46 6.87
CA TYR A 79 -24.29 -21.16 7.14
C TYR A 79 -23.82 -20.91 8.58
N GLY A 80 -23.22 -21.92 9.19
CA GLY A 80 -22.49 -21.75 10.45
C GLY A 80 -21.10 -21.15 10.24
N PRO A 81 -20.32 -20.98 11.32
CA PRO A 81 -18.92 -20.62 11.21
C PRO A 81 -18.12 -21.60 10.36
N GLN A 82 -17.13 -21.10 9.63
CA GLN A 82 -16.27 -21.84 8.72
C GLN A 82 -14.88 -22.05 9.33
N GLN A 83 -14.18 -23.08 8.89
CA GLN A 83 -12.79 -23.34 9.33
C GLN A 83 -11.76 -22.41 8.67
N SER A 84 -12.16 -21.67 7.64
CA SER A 84 -11.29 -20.76 6.90
C SER A 84 -12.09 -19.59 6.35
N PRO A 85 -11.46 -18.43 6.12
CA PRO A 85 -12.10 -17.29 5.47
C PRO A 85 -12.45 -17.59 4.01
N VAL A 86 -13.71 -17.94 3.76
CA VAL A 86 -14.21 -18.38 2.44
C VAL A 86 -15.53 -17.71 2.05
N MET A 87 -16.16 -16.96 2.94
CA MET A 87 -17.44 -16.29 2.72
C MET A 87 -17.19 -14.81 2.39
N GLY A 88 -17.75 -14.30 1.29
CA GLY A 88 -17.56 -12.91 0.90
C GLY A 88 -17.73 -12.65 -0.58
N GLY A 89 -16.95 -11.71 -1.12
CA GLY A 89 -17.00 -11.27 -2.51
C GLY A 89 -15.66 -11.37 -3.23
N PHE A 90 -15.74 -11.62 -4.53
CA PHE A 90 -14.62 -11.86 -5.42
C PHE A 90 -14.74 -10.99 -6.67
N TYR A 91 -13.72 -10.19 -6.96
CA TYR A 91 -13.65 -9.33 -8.13
C TYR A 91 -12.62 -9.85 -9.11
N THR A 92 -13.04 -10.15 -10.34
CA THR A 92 -12.13 -10.65 -11.39
C THR A 92 -11.60 -9.49 -12.23
N PHE A 93 -10.28 -9.38 -12.34
CA PHE A 93 -9.66 -8.37 -13.19
C PHE A 93 -9.85 -8.73 -14.66
N THR A 94 -10.29 -7.76 -15.47
CA THR A 94 -10.37 -7.91 -16.93
C THR A 94 -8.98 -8.06 -17.56
N THR A 95 -7.99 -7.38 -16.99
CA THR A 95 -6.57 -7.53 -17.33
C THR A 95 -5.80 -7.95 -16.07
N PRO A 96 -5.20 -9.15 -16.03
CA PRO A 96 -4.41 -9.58 -14.88
C PRO A 96 -3.27 -8.61 -14.54
N LEU A 97 -3.02 -8.40 -13.25
CA LEU A 97 -1.89 -7.61 -12.75
C LEU A 97 -0.63 -8.46 -12.68
N THR A 98 0.53 -7.86 -12.90
CA THR A 98 1.81 -8.55 -12.71
C THR A 98 2.20 -8.54 -11.23
N TYR A 99 2.49 -9.71 -10.66
CA TYR A 99 2.70 -9.90 -9.22
C TYR A 99 3.81 -9.04 -8.60
N ASN A 100 4.80 -8.62 -9.39
CA ASN A 100 5.94 -7.80 -8.97
C ASN A 100 5.88 -6.35 -9.49
N SER A 101 4.73 -5.92 -10.00
CA SER A 101 4.55 -4.57 -10.51
C SER A 101 3.08 -4.18 -10.42
N PHE A 102 2.62 -3.91 -9.20
CA PHE A 102 1.27 -3.40 -8.96
C PHE A 102 1.18 -2.59 -7.66
N THR A 103 0.20 -1.70 -7.61
CA THR A 103 -0.29 -1.14 -6.35
C THR A 103 -1.77 -1.43 -6.18
N GLN A 104 -2.17 -1.70 -4.95
CA GLN A 104 -3.56 -1.83 -4.56
C GLN A 104 -3.77 -1.12 -3.23
N SER A 105 -4.82 -0.35 -3.09
CA SER A 105 -5.26 0.18 -1.81
C SER A 105 -6.76 0.10 -1.68
N PHE A 106 -7.26 0.07 -0.45
CA PHE A 106 -8.67 0.11 -0.11
C PHE A 106 -8.82 0.61 1.32
N ASP A 107 -9.97 1.19 1.61
CA ASP A 107 -10.36 1.53 2.97
C ASP A 107 -11.23 0.40 3.53
N VAL A 108 -11.02 0.05 4.80
CA VAL A 108 -11.75 -1.02 5.49
C VAL A 108 -12.21 -0.59 6.88
N ARG A 109 -13.42 -0.97 7.26
CA ARG A 109 -13.95 -0.83 8.62
C ARG A 109 -14.64 -2.09 9.09
N LEU A 110 -14.16 -2.62 10.21
CA LEU A 110 -14.61 -3.90 10.81
C LEU A 110 -15.50 -3.61 12.01
N THR A 111 -16.61 -4.31 12.21
CA THR A 111 -17.62 -3.90 13.22
C THR A 111 -17.47 -4.54 14.60
N GLN A 112 -16.78 -5.67 14.72
CA GLN A 112 -16.72 -6.45 15.94
C GLN A 112 -15.31 -7.00 16.15
N LYS A 113 -14.80 -6.97 17.39
CA LYS A 113 -13.53 -7.58 17.80
C LYS A 113 -13.78 -8.36 19.09
N SER A 114 -13.77 -9.68 19.02
CA SER A 114 -14.11 -10.59 20.12
C SER A 114 -13.77 -12.03 19.75
N THR A 115 -13.74 -12.95 20.73
CA THR A 115 -13.54 -14.39 20.50
C THR A 115 -14.63 -15.06 19.65
N SER A 116 -15.76 -14.40 19.40
CA SER A 116 -16.82 -14.84 18.50
C SER A 116 -16.92 -14.00 17.23
N SER A 117 -15.88 -13.20 16.93
CA SER A 117 -15.79 -12.40 15.70
C SER A 117 -15.13 -13.20 14.60
N SER A 118 -15.45 -12.84 13.36
CA SER A 118 -14.73 -13.31 12.18
C SER A 118 -13.30 -12.81 12.13
N ASP A 119 -12.45 -13.64 11.55
CA ASP A 119 -11.25 -13.20 10.84
C ASP A 119 -11.67 -12.62 9.49
N PHE A 120 -11.18 -11.42 9.18
CA PHE A 120 -11.46 -10.76 7.90
C PHE A 120 -10.19 -10.70 7.07
N VAL A 121 -10.23 -11.37 5.92
CA VAL A 121 -9.06 -11.57 5.05
C VAL A 121 -9.27 -10.87 3.72
N PHE A 122 -8.22 -10.15 3.33
CA PHE A 122 -8.10 -9.53 2.03
C PHE A 122 -6.91 -10.16 1.30
N ARG A 123 -7.17 -10.67 0.11
CA ARG A 123 -6.13 -11.37 -0.66
C ARG A 123 -6.28 -11.14 -2.15
N THR A 124 -5.15 -11.23 -2.83
CA THR A 124 -5.13 -11.35 -4.30
C THR A 124 -4.68 -12.74 -4.70
N VAL A 125 -5.24 -13.25 -5.80
CA VAL A 125 -5.02 -14.63 -6.22
C VAL A 125 -4.82 -14.73 -7.73
N ASN A 126 -4.23 -15.85 -8.14
CA ASN A 126 -4.32 -16.41 -9.48
C ASN A 126 -5.25 -17.64 -9.43
N THR A 127 -6.27 -17.68 -10.29
CA THR A 127 -7.23 -18.79 -10.34
C THR A 127 -7.03 -19.74 -11.52
N VAL A 128 -5.97 -19.56 -12.32
CA VAL A 128 -5.68 -20.34 -13.53
C VAL A 128 -4.65 -21.43 -13.23
N GLY A 129 -4.86 -22.63 -13.77
CA GLY A 129 -3.95 -23.76 -13.58
C GLY A 129 -3.87 -24.19 -12.11
N THR A 130 -2.65 -24.36 -11.59
CA THR A 130 -2.46 -24.65 -10.16
C THR A 130 -2.79 -23.46 -9.25
N GLY A 131 -2.83 -22.23 -9.81
CA GLY A 131 -3.25 -21.01 -9.12
C GLY A 131 -2.57 -20.76 -7.79
N GLY A 132 -3.13 -19.84 -7.01
CA GLY A 132 -2.74 -19.62 -5.62
C GLY A 132 -2.86 -18.18 -5.16
N ILE A 133 -2.62 -18.00 -3.86
CA ILE A 133 -2.55 -16.70 -3.21
C ILE A 133 -1.29 -15.96 -3.68
N VAL A 134 -1.39 -14.65 -3.88
CA VAL A 134 -0.26 -13.77 -4.22
C VAL A 134 -0.02 -12.77 -3.09
N THR A 135 -1.09 -12.20 -2.53
CA THR A 135 -1.05 -11.36 -1.33
C THR A 135 -2.10 -11.80 -0.34
N TYR A 136 -1.86 -11.53 0.94
CA TYR A 136 -2.77 -11.92 2.02
C TYR A 136 -2.53 -11.03 3.22
N ILE A 137 -3.57 -10.35 3.68
CA ILE A 137 -3.62 -9.64 4.94
C ILE A 137 -4.87 -10.07 5.70
N ASP A 138 -4.71 -10.34 6.98
CA ASP A 138 -5.72 -10.86 7.88
C ASP A 138 -5.88 -9.91 9.06
N PHE A 139 -7.11 -9.43 9.23
CA PHE A 139 -7.54 -8.71 10.41
C PHE A 139 -8.20 -9.72 11.34
N SER A 140 -7.39 -10.27 12.24
CA SER A 140 -7.80 -11.40 13.07
C SER A 140 -8.72 -10.96 14.20
N TYR A 141 -9.60 -11.87 14.64
CA TYR A 141 -10.66 -11.61 15.62
C TYR A 141 -10.16 -11.05 16.97
N ASP A 142 -8.88 -11.28 17.29
CA ASP A 142 -8.21 -10.82 18.51
C ASP A 142 -7.64 -9.40 18.40
N GLY A 143 -7.68 -8.80 17.21
CA GLY A 143 -7.17 -7.47 16.94
C GLY A 143 -5.81 -7.43 16.26
N SER A 144 -5.16 -8.58 16.05
CA SER A 144 -3.88 -8.65 15.36
C SER A 144 -4.06 -8.41 13.85
N ILE A 145 -3.01 -7.91 13.20
CA ILE A 145 -2.94 -7.83 11.74
C ILE A 145 -1.81 -8.74 11.27
N LEU A 146 -2.17 -9.78 10.53
CA LEU A 146 -1.26 -10.82 10.07
C LEU A 146 -1.10 -10.81 8.55
N ILE A 147 0.05 -11.24 8.06
CA ILE A 147 0.38 -11.30 6.63
C ILE A 147 0.95 -12.67 6.26
N ALA A 148 0.57 -13.23 5.11
CA ALA A 148 1.20 -14.44 4.60
C ALA A 148 2.53 -14.12 3.89
N THR A 149 3.52 -14.99 4.08
CA THR A 149 4.88 -14.81 3.54
C THR A 149 5.22 -15.89 2.51
N ALA A 150 6.18 -15.59 1.63
CA ALA A 150 6.53 -16.46 0.51
C ALA A 150 6.77 -17.92 0.91
N GLY A 151 5.98 -18.83 0.34
CA GLY A 151 6.15 -20.28 0.48
C GLY A 151 5.94 -20.85 1.88
N SER A 152 5.39 -20.08 2.83
CA SER A 152 5.15 -20.51 4.20
C SER A 152 3.66 -20.60 4.50
N ASN A 153 3.24 -21.67 5.18
CA ASN A 153 1.87 -21.78 5.71
C ASN A 153 1.65 -20.93 6.98
N ASN A 154 2.69 -20.28 7.50
CA ASN A 154 2.60 -19.46 8.69
C ASN A 154 2.32 -18.00 8.33
N LEU A 155 1.39 -17.40 9.07
CA LEU A 155 1.16 -15.96 9.06
C LEU A 155 2.17 -15.27 9.97
N VAL A 156 2.60 -14.08 9.57
CA VAL A 156 3.51 -13.22 10.32
C VAL A 156 2.73 -12.06 10.91
N ASP A 157 2.86 -11.86 12.21
CA ASP A 157 2.31 -10.71 12.90
C ASP A 157 3.07 -9.42 12.52
N THR A 158 2.34 -8.39 12.15
CA THR A 158 2.89 -7.07 11.82
C THR A 158 3.19 -6.21 13.06
N ASN A 159 2.83 -6.69 14.25
CA ASN A 159 2.81 -5.96 15.52
C ASN A 159 1.91 -4.71 15.47
N GLN A 160 1.00 -4.65 14.50
CA GLN A 160 -0.05 -3.64 14.44
C GLN A 160 -1.36 -4.25 14.90
N THR A 161 -2.20 -3.39 15.47
CA THR A 161 -3.52 -3.78 15.95
C THR A 161 -4.61 -2.96 15.28
N TRP A 162 -5.78 -3.56 15.17
CA TRP A 162 -6.98 -2.88 14.71
C TRP A 162 -8.04 -2.81 15.81
N ASN A 163 -8.93 -1.84 15.68
CA ASN A 163 -10.08 -1.64 16.55
C ASN A 163 -11.37 -1.64 15.75
N ALA A 164 -12.40 -2.24 16.35
CA ALA A 164 -13.72 -2.23 15.78
C ALA A 164 -14.19 -0.78 15.54
N ASN A 165 -15.00 -0.62 14.50
CA ASN A 165 -15.67 0.60 14.12
C ASN A 165 -14.75 1.76 13.69
N THR A 166 -13.51 1.45 13.33
CA THR A 166 -12.50 2.42 12.86
C THR A 166 -12.16 2.14 11.40
N TRP A 167 -12.06 3.18 10.59
CA TRP A 167 -11.59 3.07 9.20
C TRP A 167 -10.08 2.96 9.16
N TYR A 168 -9.59 2.02 8.35
CA TYR A 168 -8.18 1.83 8.05
C TYR A 168 -7.97 1.85 6.55
N ARG A 169 -6.91 2.51 6.10
CA ARG A 169 -6.44 2.42 4.71
C ARG A 169 -5.39 1.34 4.61
N VAL A 170 -5.69 0.25 3.91
CA VAL A 170 -4.70 -0.76 3.55
C VAL A 170 -4.12 -0.39 2.20
N LYS A 171 -2.79 -0.46 2.09
CA LYS A 171 -2.09 -0.28 0.81
C LYS A 171 -1.01 -1.34 0.64
N ILE A 172 -0.96 -1.92 -0.54
CA ILE A 172 -0.03 -2.96 -0.95
C ILE A 172 0.72 -2.43 -2.17
N VAL A 173 2.05 -2.45 -2.09
CA VAL A 173 2.94 -2.05 -3.19
C VAL A 173 3.85 -3.22 -3.49
N SER A 174 3.75 -3.78 -4.69
CA SER A 174 4.65 -4.83 -5.15
C SER A 174 5.53 -4.33 -6.28
N THR A 175 6.83 -4.61 -6.15
CA THR A 175 7.89 -4.19 -7.05
C THR A 175 8.78 -5.39 -7.40
N ALA A 176 9.68 -5.22 -8.36
CA ALA A 176 10.67 -6.24 -8.71
C ALA A 176 11.55 -6.67 -7.52
N THR A 177 11.68 -5.83 -6.48
CA THR A 177 12.49 -6.11 -5.29
C THR A 177 11.72 -6.75 -4.13
N GLY A 178 10.39 -6.78 -4.18
CA GLY A 178 9.56 -7.31 -3.12
C GLY A 178 8.25 -6.55 -2.93
N ILE A 179 7.56 -6.89 -1.84
CA ILE A 179 6.24 -6.36 -1.49
C ILE A 179 6.28 -5.60 -0.17
N GLN A 180 5.47 -4.54 -0.10
CA GLN A 180 5.31 -3.68 1.06
C GLN A 180 3.83 -3.55 1.38
N TYR A 181 3.48 -3.65 2.66
CA TYR A 181 2.12 -3.42 3.17
C TYR A 181 2.13 -2.21 4.08
N TYR A 182 1.10 -1.39 3.96
CA TYR A 182 0.91 -0.17 4.73
C TYR A 182 -0.48 -0.16 5.35
N LEU A 183 -0.58 0.41 6.55
CA LEU A 183 -1.82 0.70 7.26
C LEU A 183 -1.83 2.19 7.58
N ASN A 184 -2.83 2.93 7.09
CA ASN A 184 -2.91 4.40 7.23
C ASN A 184 -1.60 5.08 6.78
N ASP A 185 -1.07 4.64 5.64
CA ASP A 185 0.20 5.07 5.05
C ASP A 185 1.48 4.79 5.88
N ALA A 186 1.37 4.21 7.07
CA ALA A 186 2.52 3.70 7.81
C ALA A 186 2.90 2.31 7.27
N LEU A 187 4.20 2.10 6.99
CA LEU A 187 4.70 0.79 6.55
C LEU A 187 4.62 -0.20 7.72
N ILE A 188 3.92 -1.33 7.51
CA ILE A 188 3.71 -2.36 8.54
C ILE A 188 4.47 -3.65 8.25
N TYR A 189 4.83 -3.88 6.98
CA TYR A 189 5.55 -5.08 6.58
C TYR A 189 6.29 -4.93 5.26
N THR A 190 7.42 -5.62 5.13
CA THR A 190 8.16 -5.80 3.88
C THR A 190 8.55 -7.26 3.71
N GLY A 191 8.44 -7.81 2.51
CA GLY A 191 8.83 -9.18 2.23
C GLY A 191 8.80 -9.51 0.75
N GLN A 192 8.46 -10.76 0.45
CA GLN A 192 8.22 -11.25 -0.91
C GLN A 192 6.73 -11.62 -1.06
N PRO A 193 6.14 -11.47 -2.25
CA PRO A 193 4.80 -11.99 -2.54
C PRO A 193 4.69 -13.48 -2.20
N PHE A 194 3.49 -13.94 -1.82
CA PHE A 194 3.28 -15.34 -1.43
C PHE A 194 3.64 -16.31 -2.56
N SER A 195 3.30 -15.94 -3.79
CA SER A 195 3.68 -16.63 -5.02
C SER A 195 4.01 -15.65 -6.14
N ASN A 196 4.70 -16.14 -7.17
CA ASN A 196 5.13 -15.35 -8.33
C ASN A 196 4.12 -15.41 -9.51
N ASN A 197 2.84 -15.66 -9.20
CA ASN A 197 1.80 -15.78 -10.21
C ASN A 197 1.14 -14.43 -10.48
N ASN A 198 0.85 -14.11 -11.74
CA ASN A 198 0.06 -12.92 -12.08
C ASN A 198 -1.30 -12.95 -11.34
N ILE A 199 -1.79 -11.79 -10.95
CA ILE A 199 -3.02 -11.65 -10.17
C ILE A 199 -4.19 -11.48 -11.14
N ASN A 200 -5.21 -12.33 -11.06
CA ASN A 200 -6.41 -12.19 -11.87
C ASN A 200 -7.69 -11.98 -11.04
N ARG A 201 -7.60 -12.05 -9.71
CA ARG A 201 -8.73 -11.82 -8.82
C ARG A 201 -8.32 -11.21 -7.47
N MET A 202 -9.24 -10.44 -6.91
CA MET A 202 -9.20 -9.83 -5.58
C MET A 202 -10.35 -10.43 -4.76
N ASP A 203 -10.04 -10.85 -3.54
CA ASP A 203 -11.01 -11.50 -2.64
C ASP A 203 -11.11 -10.69 -1.33
N PHE A 204 -12.34 -10.44 -0.90
CA PHE A 204 -12.67 -9.93 0.44
C PHE A 204 -13.54 -10.97 1.12
N VAL A 205 -12.99 -11.65 2.13
CA VAL A 205 -13.62 -12.83 2.72
C VAL A 205 -13.52 -12.86 4.23
N HIS A 206 -14.41 -13.62 4.86
CA HIS A 206 -14.43 -13.91 6.28
C HIS A 206 -14.86 -15.37 6.52
N ASP A 207 -14.71 -15.84 7.74
CA ASP A 207 -14.99 -17.22 8.18
C ASP A 207 -16.37 -17.38 8.85
N ASN A 208 -17.27 -16.42 8.67
CA ASN A 208 -18.68 -16.46 9.09
C ASN A 208 -18.95 -16.60 10.60
N TYR A 209 -18.00 -16.17 11.43
CA TYR A 209 -18.28 -15.72 12.79
C TYR A 209 -18.83 -14.29 12.80
N GLY A 210 -19.12 -13.74 13.98
CA GLY A 210 -19.78 -12.45 14.14
C GLY A 210 -19.03 -11.27 13.53
N GLY A 211 -19.76 -10.19 13.26
CA GLY A 211 -19.20 -8.96 12.71
C GLY A 211 -19.44 -8.80 11.20
N SER A 212 -18.96 -7.68 10.68
CA SER A 212 -19.04 -7.31 9.26
C SER A 212 -17.86 -6.42 8.92
N ALA A 213 -17.48 -6.41 7.64
CA ALA A 213 -16.52 -5.45 7.11
C ALA A 213 -17.18 -4.60 6.03
N TYR A 214 -16.88 -3.30 6.07
CA TYR A 214 -17.17 -2.35 5.00
C TYR A 214 -15.87 -2.04 4.26
N ILE A 215 -15.91 -2.15 2.94
CA ILE A 215 -14.76 -1.95 2.06
C ILE A 215 -15.12 -0.89 1.03
N ASP A 216 -14.25 0.10 0.88
CA ASP A 216 -14.51 1.24 0.02
C ASP A 216 -13.22 1.77 -0.61
N ASN A 217 -13.37 2.63 -1.63
CA ASN A 217 -12.29 3.40 -2.22
C ASN A 217 -11.11 2.52 -2.69
N ILE A 218 -11.45 1.42 -3.34
CA ILE A 218 -10.47 0.48 -3.88
C ILE A 218 -9.76 1.16 -5.05
N LYS A 219 -8.43 1.20 -5.01
CA LYS A 219 -7.60 1.76 -6.08
C LYS A 219 -6.59 0.73 -6.54
N ILE A 220 -6.44 0.58 -7.85
CA ILE A 220 -5.49 -0.34 -8.48
C ILE A 220 -4.59 0.47 -9.41
N ASN A 221 -3.28 0.46 -9.16
CA ASN A 221 -2.27 1.20 -9.92
C ASN A 221 -2.45 2.74 -9.99
N ASN A 222 -3.41 3.31 -9.25
CA ASN A 222 -3.62 4.77 -9.16
C ASN A 222 -2.61 5.46 -8.25
N GLU A 223 -1.89 4.68 -7.45
CA GLU A 223 -0.83 5.17 -6.60
C GLU A 223 0.47 4.69 -7.23
N ALA A 224 1.33 5.63 -7.59
CA ALA A 224 2.61 5.27 -8.19
C ALA A 224 3.33 4.30 -7.24
N ALA A 225 3.74 3.14 -7.77
CA ALA A 225 4.79 2.34 -7.15
C ALA A 225 6.08 3.17 -7.23
N LEU A 226 6.20 4.17 -6.36
CA LEU A 226 7.45 4.84 -6.12
C LEU A 226 8.32 3.79 -5.47
N SER A 227 9.05 3.03 -6.29
CA SER A 227 10.23 2.31 -5.87
C SER A 227 11.23 3.35 -5.41
N THR A 228 11.07 3.79 -4.17
CA THR A 228 12.15 4.42 -3.42
C THR A 228 12.85 3.27 -2.74
N LYS A 229 14.10 3.02 -3.12
CA LYS A 229 15.05 2.26 -2.31
C LYS A 229 15.33 2.90 -0.92
N ASP A 230 14.55 3.89 -0.50
CA ASP A 230 14.76 4.66 0.71
C ASP A 230 13.45 5.02 1.41
N ALA A 231 12.81 4.04 2.06
CA ALA A 231 11.93 4.33 3.19
C ALA A 231 11.85 3.12 4.12
N VAL A 232 12.21 3.37 5.37
CA VAL A 232 12.22 2.46 6.54
C VAL A 232 13.51 1.65 6.72
N LYS A 233 14.49 2.32 7.33
CA LYS A 233 15.35 1.68 8.33
C LYS A 233 15.39 2.61 9.54
N ASN A 234 14.67 2.18 10.58
CA ASN A 234 14.82 2.46 12.01
C ASN A 234 15.46 3.82 12.37
N ASP A 235 14.62 4.74 12.85
CA ASP A 235 14.85 5.59 14.01
C ASP A 235 16.28 6.06 14.34
N VAL A 236 17.04 6.47 13.32
CA VAL A 236 18.26 7.27 13.49
C VAL A 236 17.87 8.72 13.20
N LYS A 237 17.66 9.48 14.28
CA LYS A 237 17.36 10.91 14.25
C LYS A 237 18.53 11.69 13.62
N LEU A 238 18.58 11.79 12.30
CA LEU A 238 19.37 12.82 11.61
C LEU A 238 18.46 14.03 11.37
N SER A 239 18.93 15.23 11.71
CA SER A 239 18.21 16.48 11.45
C SER A 239 19.18 17.61 11.13
N ILE A 240 18.70 18.61 10.38
CA ILE A 240 19.49 19.80 10.00
C ILE A 240 18.81 21.10 10.44
N TYR A 241 19.57 22.07 10.95
CA TYR A 241 19.05 23.38 11.34
C TYR A 241 20.13 24.47 11.34
N PRO A 242 19.78 25.76 11.17
CA PRO A 242 18.45 26.25 10.81
C PRO A 242 18.11 25.94 9.35
N ASN A 243 16.82 25.79 9.08
CA ASN A 243 16.27 25.75 7.73
C ASN A 243 15.01 26.64 7.72
N PRO A 244 15.00 27.80 7.03
CA PRO A 244 16.03 28.29 6.10
C PRO A 244 17.36 28.71 6.77
N ALA A 245 18.47 28.51 6.07
CA ALA A 245 19.83 28.81 6.51
C ALA A 245 20.36 30.11 5.89
N THR A 246 21.19 30.84 6.63
CA THR A 246 21.93 32.02 6.13
C THR A 246 23.38 31.66 5.82
N ASP A 247 24.16 31.26 6.83
CA ASP A 247 25.61 31.06 6.66
C ASP A 247 26.03 29.61 6.93
N VAL A 248 25.37 28.95 7.87
CA VAL A 248 25.74 27.63 8.37
C VAL A 248 24.50 26.77 8.62
N ILE A 249 24.63 25.47 8.36
CA ILE A 249 23.68 24.42 8.73
C ILE A 249 24.37 23.49 9.71
N LYS A 250 23.74 23.22 10.85
CA LYS A 250 24.17 22.22 11.81
C LYS A 250 23.45 20.90 11.58
N ILE A 251 24.19 19.80 11.60
CA ILE A 251 23.72 18.43 11.45
C ILE A 251 23.70 17.78 12.84
N THR A 252 22.55 17.28 13.28
CA THR A 252 22.44 16.47 14.51
C THR A 252 22.23 15.02 14.14
N THR A 253 23.14 14.14 14.58
CA THR A 253 23.13 12.70 14.30
C THR A 253 23.86 11.95 15.42
N PRO A 254 23.43 10.74 15.82
CA PRO A 254 24.18 9.89 16.75
C PRO A 254 25.42 9.25 16.11
N ASN A 255 25.50 9.25 14.77
CA ASN A 255 26.60 8.63 14.02
C ASN A 255 27.62 9.69 13.55
N LYS A 256 28.90 9.34 13.54
CA LYS A 256 29.98 10.19 13.04
C LYS A 256 29.77 10.51 11.55
N ILE A 257 29.86 11.80 11.21
CA ILE A 257 29.80 12.29 9.82
C ILE A 257 31.16 12.05 9.17
N LYS A 258 31.16 11.41 8.01
CA LYS A 258 32.36 11.17 7.18
C LYS A 258 32.54 12.23 6.12
N HIS A 259 31.45 12.57 5.43
CA HIS A 259 31.50 13.45 4.27
C HIS A 259 30.15 14.15 4.05
N VAL A 260 30.20 15.32 3.43
CA VAL A 260 29.02 16.10 3.07
C VAL A 260 29.18 16.70 1.68
N GLU A 261 28.12 16.63 0.87
CA GLU A 261 28.04 17.27 -0.44
C GLU A 261 26.72 18.02 -0.58
N ALA A 262 26.73 19.12 -1.34
CA ALA A 262 25.52 19.87 -1.65
C ALA A 262 25.30 19.94 -3.17
N TYR A 263 24.03 19.92 -3.56
CA TYR A 263 23.58 19.99 -4.94
C TYR A 263 22.46 21.02 -5.06
N ASP A 264 22.46 21.81 -6.13
CA ASP A 264 21.30 22.65 -6.47
C ASP A 264 20.16 21.80 -7.07
N MET A 265 18.99 22.41 -7.27
CA MET A 265 17.82 21.70 -7.83
C MET A 265 17.99 21.25 -9.28
N SER A 266 19.05 21.68 -9.98
CA SER A 266 19.41 21.18 -11.32
C SER A 266 20.32 19.95 -11.27
N GLY A 267 20.73 19.53 -10.07
CA GLY A 267 21.67 18.42 -9.85
C GLY A 267 23.13 18.83 -9.96
N LYS A 268 23.44 20.13 -10.09
CA LYS A 268 24.83 20.61 -10.11
C LYS A 268 25.38 20.64 -8.70
N ARG A 269 26.54 20.01 -8.50
CA ARG A 269 27.30 20.06 -7.25
C ARG A 269 27.72 21.50 -6.96
N VAL A 270 27.52 21.93 -5.72
CA VAL A 270 27.94 23.25 -5.22
C VAL A 270 28.90 23.08 -4.04
N ASP A 271 29.81 24.04 -3.90
CA ASP A 271 30.87 23.96 -2.90
C ASP A 271 30.33 24.32 -1.52
N VAL A 272 30.48 23.38 -0.58
CA VAL A 272 30.22 23.54 0.84
C VAL A 272 31.37 22.95 1.63
N THR A 273 31.58 23.43 2.86
CA THR A 273 32.66 22.93 3.72
C THR A 273 32.09 22.40 5.01
N LEU A 274 32.45 21.16 5.37
CA LEU A 274 32.12 20.56 6.65
C LEU A 274 33.19 20.90 7.70
N ASN A 275 32.76 21.38 8.87
CA ASN A 275 33.58 21.59 10.05
C ASN A 275 32.86 20.98 11.27
N GLY A 276 33.29 19.79 11.69
CA GLY A 276 32.61 19.03 12.75
C GLY A 276 31.20 18.63 12.32
N ASP A 277 30.20 19.20 12.98
CA ASP A 277 28.78 19.00 12.70
C ASP A 277 28.14 20.18 11.94
N GLN A 278 28.96 21.12 11.45
CA GLN A 278 28.49 22.33 10.76
C GLN A 278 28.92 22.36 9.29
N VAL A 279 27.98 22.70 8.42
CA VAL A 279 28.18 22.89 6.99
C VAL A 279 28.08 24.36 6.66
N ASN A 280 29.16 24.92 6.12
CA ASN A 280 29.20 26.30 5.67
C ASN A 280 28.52 26.43 4.28
N VAL A 281 27.47 27.24 4.23
CA VAL A 281 26.64 27.50 3.04
C VAL A 281 26.59 28.98 2.65
N ARG A 282 27.41 29.83 3.29
CA ARG A 282 27.38 31.30 3.12
C ARG A 282 27.53 31.78 1.68
N ASN A 283 28.29 31.03 0.87
CA ASN A 283 28.63 31.38 -0.52
C ASN A 283 27.57 30.89 -1.53
N LEU A 284 26.55 30.16 -1.08
CA LEU A 284 25.46 29.72 -1.95
C LEU A 284 24.51 30.88 -2.22
N SER A 285 23.96 30.92 -3.44
CA SER A 285 22.90 31.86 -3.78
C SER A 285 21.59 31.48 -3.08
N ALA A 286 20.66 32.42 -2.92
CA ALA A 286 19.35 32.13 -2.38
C ALA A 286 18.63 31.07 -3.24
N GLY A 287 18.09 30.03 -2.62
CA GLY A 287 17.49 28.91 -3.35
C GLY A 287 17.34 27.63 -2.53
N ALA A 288 16.74 26.60 -3.14
CA ALA A 288 16.63 25.27 -2.56
C ALA A 288 17.83 24.40 -2.96
N TYR A 289 18.31 23.61 -2.01
CA TYR A 289 19.47 22.72 -2.18
C TYR A 289 19.20 21.36 -1.52
N LEU A 290 19.90 20.33 -2.01
CA LEU A 290 19.97 19.01 -1.41
C LEU A 290 21.34 18.83 -0.75
N LEU A 291 21.34 18.37 0.49
CA LEU A 291 22.54 18.09 1.28
C LEU A 291 22.66 16.58 1.49
N ASN A 292 23.64 15.96 0.84
CA ASN A 292 24.00 14.57 1.05
C ASN A 292 24.97 14.46 2.21
N ILE A 293 24.65 13.63 3.20
CA ILE A 293 25.41 13.44 4.44
C ILE A 293 25.76 11.97 4.55
N GLU A 294 27.04 11.64 4.41
CA GLU A 294 27.57 10.30 4.63
C GLU A 294 27.98 10.14 6.09
N THR A 295 27.47 9.12 6.77
CA THR A 295 27.85 8.77 8.15
C THR A 295 28.51 7.39 8.20
N GLU A 296 29.06 7.02 9.35
CA GLU A 296 29.57 5.65 9.56
C GLU A 296 28.53 4.55 9.34
N GLY A 297 27.25 4.82 9.58
CA GLY A 297 26.17 3.85 9.40
C GLY A 297 25.53 3.88 8.01
N ARG A 298 25.04 5.04 7.58
CA ARG A 298 24.30 5.21 6.31
C ARG A 298 24.42 6.63 5.75
N ASN A 299 23.99 6.78 4.50
CA ASN A 299 23.87 8.08 3.84
C ASN A 299 22.46 8.64 4.05
N PHE A 300 22.39 9.96 4.17
CA PHE A 300 21.16 10.74 4.31
C PHE A 300 21.13 11.86 3.27
N THR A 301 19.94 12.29 2.89
CA THR A 301 19.75 13.41 1.96
C THR A 301 18.68 14.33 2.52
N GLU A 302 19.08 15.56 2.84
CA GLU A 302 18.21 16.55 3.47
C GLU A 302 18.05 17.77 2.56
N LYS A 303 16.82 18.29 2.46
CA LYS A 303 16.54 19.51 1.70
C LYS A 303 16.64 20.73 2.60
N PHE A 304 17.34 21.77 2.16
CA PHE A 304 17.37 23.06 2.85
C PHE A 304 17.13 24.25 1.91
N ILE A 305 16.71 25.37 2.50
CA ILE A 305 16.53 26.65 1.80
C ILE A 305 17.63 27.61 2.25
N LYS A 306 18.41 28.13 1.31
CA LYS A 306 19.34 29.25 1.52
C LYS A 306 18.60 30.57 1.34
N LYS A 307 18.71 31.46 2.33
CA LYS A 307 18.25 32.86 2.23
C LYS A 307 19.28 33.75 1.53
#